data_AF-A0A7C8UTY1-F1
#
_entry.id   AF-A0A7C8UTY1-F1
#
_cell.length_a   1.000
_cell.length_b   1.000
_cell.length_c   1.000
_cell.angle_alpha   90.00
_cell.angle_beta   90.00
_cell.angle_gamma   90.00
#
_symmetry.space_group_name_H-M   'P 1'
#
loop_
_entity.id
_entity.type
_entity.pdbx_description
1 polymer ?
#
loop_
_entity_poly.entity_id
_entity_poly.type
_entity_poly.pdbx_seq_one_letter_code
_entity_poly.pdbx_strand_id
1 'polypeptide(L)'
;MGKTCADDQPKRTSILWTENPDFIQTVLSFRDGRLISTLEPVPEDERPSNKTPPPPAEIRNQVLRNVRSLINTNMPNNKIITIHDDLRAFYRIARRRIVDGIIVYVFERKVLRQILDLYGPRWVIGISDEELNGLAGEPQTTTQERLGLTHDLQTFKEALFTLD
;
A
#
# COMPACT_ATOMS: atom_id res chain seq x y z
N MET A 1 -6.23 -14.56 -35.60
CA MET A 1 -7.12 -14.14 -34.48
C MET A 1 -6.27 -13.58 -33.35
N GLY A 2 -6.12 -12.26 -33.30
CA GLY A 2 -5.32 -11.57 -32.28
C GLY A 2 -6.10 -11.42 -30.97
N LYS A 3 -5.50 -11.87 -29.86
CA LYS A 3 -5.97 -11.57 -28.50
C LYS A 3 -5.75 -10.08 -28.24
N THR A 4 -6.84 -9.34 -28.06
CA THR A 4 -6.80 -7.97 -27.55
C THR A 4 -6.37 -8.01 -26.08
N CYS A 5 -5.16 -7.54 -25.80
CA CYS A 5 -4.72 -7.20 -24.45
C CYS A 5 -5.70 -6.17 -23.89
N ALA A 6 -6.46 -6.57 -22.88
CA ALA A 6 -7.26 -5.66 -22.08
C ALA A 6 -6.27 -4.70 -21.39
N ASP A 7 -6.37 -3.44 -21.79
CA ASP A 7 -5.67 -2.32 -21.18
C ASP A 7 -6.22 -2.13 -19.76
N ASP A 8 -5.56 -2.74 -18.77
CA ASP A 8 -5.83 -2.52 -17.35
C ASP A 8 -5.25 -1.15 -16.96
N GLN A 9 -5.87 -0.09 -17.47
CA GLN A 9 -5.58 1.26 -17.01
C GLN A 9 -6.09 1.34 -15.57
N PRO A 10 -5.24 1.68 -14.59
CA PRO A 10 -5.70 1.91 -13.24
C PRO A 10 -6.75 3.00 -13.32
N LYS A 11 -8.01 2.67 -12.95
CA LYS A 11 -9.14 3.61 -12.85
C LYS A 11 -8.62 4.88 -12.23
N ARG A 12 -8.38 5.91 -13.06
CA ARG A 12 -7.92 7.21 -12.59
C ARG A 12 -9.11 7.80 -11.84
N THR A 13 -9.17 7.51 -10.54
CA THR A 13 -10.03 8.25 -9.62
C THR A 13 -9.80 9.72 -9.92
N SER A 14 -10.89 10.43 -10.17
CA SER A 14 -10.94 11.83 -10.59
C SER A 14 -9.75 12.64 -10.06
N ILE A 15 -9.10 13.40 -10.94
CA ILE A 15 -7.99 14.29 -10.58
C ILE A 15 -8.48 15.38 -9.61
N LEU A 16 -9.80 15.56 -9.49
CA LEU A 16 -10.42 16.51 -8.57
C LEU A 16 -10.36 15.98 -7.13
N TRP A 17 -9.61 16.71 -6.32
CA TRP A 17 -9.20 16.37 -4.96
C TRP A 17 -10.36 16.30 -3.97
N THR A 18 -11.45 17.00 -4.27
CA THR A 18 -12.69 17.09 -3.48
C THR A 18 -13.63 15.91 -3.67
N GLU A 19 -13.43 15.08 -4.70
CA GLU A 19 -14.26 13.90 -4.97
C GLU A 19 -13.69 12.62 -4.33
N ASN A 20 -12.49 12.68 -3.74
CA ASN A 20 -11.94 11.54 -3.03
C ASN A 20 -12.72 11.31 -1.72
N PRO A 21 -13.34 10.13 -1.50
CA PRO A 21 -14.00 9.81 -0.22
C PRO A 21 -13.08 10.01 1.00
N ASP A 22 -11.76 9.82 0.84
CA ASP A 22 -10.78 10.06 1.91
C ASP A 22 -10.72 11.53 2.34
N PHE A 23 -10.98 12.47 1.41
CA PHE A 23 -10.96 13.90 1.69
C PHE A 23 -12.12 14.28 2.60
N ILE A 24 -13.34 13.86 2.26
CA ILE A 24 -14.52 14.12 3.07
C ILE A 24 -14.35 13.50 4.47
N GLN A 25 -13.87 12.27 4.56
CA GLN A 25 -13.63 11.62 5.86
C GLN A 25 -12.55 12.33 6.68
N THR A 26 -11.50 12.82 6.03
CA THR A 26 -10.43 13.59 6.68
C THR A 26 -10.94 14.91 7.24
N VAL A 27 -11.70 15.68 6.45
CA VAL A 27 -12.32 16.93 6.88
C VAL A 27 -13.24 16.69 8.07
N LEU A 28 -14.08 15.65 8.00
CA LEU A 28 -14.97 15.27 9.11
C LEU A 28 -14.19 14.95 10.38
N SER A 29 -13.10 14.20 10.28
CA SER A 29 -12.26 13.86 11.45
C SER A 29 -11.66 15.08 12.14
N PHE A 30 -11.25 16.11 11.38
CA PHE A 30 -10.76 17.36 11.97
C PHE A 30 -11.88 18.16 12.61
N ARG A 31 -13.06 18.20 11.99
CA ARG A 31 -14.26 18.83 12.55
C ARG A 31 -14.72 18.14 13.83
N ASP A 32 -14.71 16.81 13.87
CA ASP A 32 -15.02 16.02 15.06
C ASP A 32 -14.04 16.30 16.19
N GLY A 33 -12.73 16.26 15.91
CA GLY A 33 -11.70 16.53 16.91
C GLY A 33 -11.85 17.89 17.59
N ARG A 34 -12.17 18.95 16.84
CA ARG A 34 -12.40 20.28 17.43
C ARG A 34 -13.65 20.38 18.28
N LEU A 35 -14.75 19.74 17.85
CA LEU A 35 -15.99 19.73 18.62
C LEU A 35 -15.76 19.06 19.96
N ILE A 36 -15.01 17.94 19.96
CA ILE A 36 -14.61 17.25 21.18
C ILE A 36 -13.74 18.15 22.08
N SER A 37 -12.84 18.95 21.51
CA SER A 37 -12.02 19.89 22.32
C SER A 37 -12.79 21.12 22.82
N THR A 38 -13.91 21.48 22.18
CA THR A 38 -14.73 22.64 22.56
C THR A 38 -15.77 22.27 23.62
N LEU A 39 -16.25 21.03 23.57
CA LEU A 39 -17.10 20.45 24.60
C LEU A 39 -16.20 20.09 25.78
N GLU A 40 -16.18 20.93 26.83
CA GLU A 40 -15.55 20.52 28.09
C GLU A 40 -16.17 19.20 28.58
N PRO A 41 -15.36 18.29 29.12
CA PRO A 41 -15.89 17.07 29.72
C PRO A 41 -16.82 17.46 30.87
N VAL A 42 -18.10 17.10 30.76
CA VAL A 42 -19.08 17.27 31.84
C VAL A 42 -18.54 16.51 33.07
N PRO A 43 -18.35 17.17 34.22
CA PRO A 43 -17.99 16.51 35.46
C PRO A 43 -18.98 15.37 35.75
N GLU A 44 -18.47 14.18 36.07
CA GLU A 44 -19.29 12.98 36.28
C GLU A 44 -20.40 13.16 37.34
N ASP A 45 -20.29 14.18 38.18
CA ASP A 45 -21.24 14.53 39.25
C ASP A 45 -22.56 15.17 38.77
N GLU A 46 -22.64 15.67 37.53
CA GLU A 46 -23.87 16.24 36.95
C GLU A 46 -24.69 15.24 36.11
N ARG A 47 -24.29 13.96 36.06
CA ARG A 47 -25.03 12.95 35.29
C ARG A 47 -26.43 12.72 35.90
N PRO A 48 -27.52 12.94 35.14
CA PRO A 48 -28.87 12.67 35.66
C PRO A 48 -29.00 11.18 36.01
N SER A 49 -29.47 10.93 37.24
CA SER A 49 -29.71 9.59 37.80
C SER A 49 -30.43 8.68 36.80
N ASN A 50 -29.86 7.50 36.57
CA ASN A 50 -30.18 6.45 35.56
C ASN A 50 -31.62 5.89 35.60
N LYS A 51 -32.66 6.73 35.55
CA LYS A 51 -34.07 6.28 35.60
C LYS A 51 -34.82 6.47 34.29
N THR A 52 -34.23 7.10 33.28
CA THR A 52 -34.87 7.31 31.98
C THR A 52 -34.23 6.39 30.94
N PRO A 53 -35.02 5.61 30.16
CA PRO A 53 -34.49 4.86 29.03
C PRO A 53 -33.73 5.81 28.10
N PRO A 54 -32.53 5.44 27.63
CA PRO A 54 -31.80 6.28 26.70
C PRO A 54 -32.71 6.55 25.49
N PRO A 55 -32.84 7.82 25.04
CA PRO A 55 -33.64 8.14 23.88
C PRO A 55 -33.16 7.29 22.69
N PRO A 56 -34.08 6.88 21.78
CA PRO A 56 -33.73 6.15 20.57
C PRO A 56 -32.49 6.78 19.92
N ALA A 57 -31.48 5.95 19.59
CA ALA A 57 -30.18 6.41 19.10
C ALA A 57 -30.32 7.39 17.93
N GLU A 58 -31.37 7.21 17.12
CA GLU A 58 -31.76 8.08 16.02
C GLU A 58 -32.09 9.52 16.44
N ILE A 59 -32.86 9.69 17.53
CA ILE A 59 -33.21 11.01 18.08
C ILE A 59 -31.96 11.66 18.69
N ARG A 60 -31.14 10.90 19.42
CA ARG A 60 -29.88 11.39 19.98
C ARG A 60 -28.94 11.89 18.88
N ASN A 61 -28.77 11.10 17.83
CA ASN A 61 -27.91 11.44 16.69
C ASN A 61 -28.44 12.66 15.94
N GLN A 62 -29.76 12.81 15.82
CA GLN A 62 -30.38 13.97 15.17
C GLN A 62 -30.18 15.25 15.99
N VAL A 63 -30.36 15.20 17.31
CA VAL A 63 -30.10 16.35 18.20
C VAL A 63 -28.63 16.76 18.15
N LEU A 64 -27.71 15.79 18.18
CA LEU A 64 -26.27 16.06 18.07
C LEU A 64 -25.91 16.71 16.72
N ARG A 65 -26.52 16.27 15.61
CA ARG A 65 -26.35 16.92 14.29
C ARG A 65 -26.86 18.36 14.29
N ASN A 66 -28.01 18.61 14.90
CA ASN A 66 -28.61 19.94 14.96
C ASN A 66 -27.77 20.91 15.80
N VAL A 67 -27.30 20.47 16.98
CA VAL A 67 -26.39 21.23 17.84
C VAL A 67 -25.08 21.53 17.11
N ARG A 68 -24.51 20.53 16.43
CA ARG A 68 -23.31 20.69 15.61
C ARG A 68 -23.49 21.70 14.49
N SER A 69 -24.61 21.66 13.79
CA SER A 69 -24.93 22.62 12.73
C SER A 69 -25.04 24.04 13.28
N LEU A 70 -25.70 24.21 14.42
CA LEU A 70 -25.94 25.50 15.06
C LEU A 70 -24.63 26.15 15.55
N ILE A 71 -23.75 25.38 16.18
CA ILE A 71 -22.42 25.84 16.62
C ILE A 71 -21.60 26.33 15.43
N ASN A 72 -21.64 25.60 14.31
CA ASN A 72 -20.90 25.97 13.11
C ASN A 72 -21.39 27.30 12.48
N THR A 73 -22.69 27.59 12.53
CA THR A 73 -23.26 28.80 11.91
C THR A 73 -23.14 30.06 12.76
N ASN A 74 -23.06 29.94 14.09
CA ASN A 74 -23.26 31.08 14.99
C ASN A 74 -21.96 31.82 15.41
N MET A 75 -20.79 31.41 14.91
CA MET A 75 -19.51 32.01 15.29
C MET A 75 -18.78 32.56 14.04
N PRO A 76 -18.45 33.86 14.00
CA PRO A 76 -17.79 34.47 12.83
C PRO A 76 -16.42 33.85 12.53
N ASN A 77 -15.72 33.38 13.57
CA ASN A 77 -14.42 32.73 13.44
C ASN A 77 -14.50 31.28 12.91
N ASN A 78 -15.68 30.64 12.93
CA ASN A 78 -15.83 29.26 12.49
C ASN A 78 -15.62 29.09 10.98
N LYS A 79 -15.89 30.12 10.17
CA LYS A 79 -15.61 30.09 8.73
C LYS A 79 -14.11 29.98 8.46
N ILE A 80 -13.30 30.78 9.15
CA ILE A 80 -11.84 30.77 9.02
C ILE A 80 -11.28 29.42 9.46
N ILE A 81 -11.76 28.89 10.59
CA ILE A 81 -11.34 27.59 11.11
C ILE A 81 -11.72 26.46 10.15
N THR A 82 -12.93 26.50 9.57
CA THR A 82 -13.38 25.50 8.60
C THR A 82 -12.51 25.48 7.35
N ILE A 83 -12.16 26.65 6.81
CA ILE A 83 -11.23 26.78 5.67
C ILE A 83 -9.86 26.18 6.05
N HIS A 84 -9.39 26.44 7.27
CA HIS A 84 -8.12 25.89 7.74
C HIS A 84 -8.14 24.36 7.83
N ASP A 85 -9.26 23.73 8.21
CA ASP A 85 -9.37 22.27 8.20
C ASP A 85 -9.41 21.69 6.80
N ASP A 86 -10.13 22.35 5.90
CA ASP A 86 -10.25 21.90 4.52
C ASP A 86 -8.86 21.97 3.85
N LEU A 87 -8.08 23.03 4.10
CA LEU A 87 -6.67 23.15 3.67
C LEU A 87 -5.77 22.11 4.33
N ARG A 88 -5.93 21.86 5.63
CA ARG A 88 -5.16 20.83 6.35
C ARG A 88 -5.46 19.43 5.81
N ALA A 89 -6.71 19.14 5.50
CA ALA A 89 -7.16 17.90 4.89
C ALA A 89 -6.55 17.72 3.50
N PHE A 90 -6.61 18.79 2.70
CA PHE A 90 -5.99 18.83 1.39
C PHE A 90 -4.50 18.51 1.46
N TYR A 91 -3.76 19.19 2.33
CA TYR A 91 -2.31 18.99 2.48
C TYR A 91 -1.96 17.57 2.93
N ARG A 92 -2.72 16.99 3.87
CA ARG A 92 -2.49 15.62 4.35
C ARG A 92 -2.60 14.60 3.22
N ILE A 93 -3.61 14.74 2.38
CA ILE A 93 -3.86 13.83 1.27
C ILE A 93 -2.87 14.08 0.12
N ALA A 94 -2.56 15.36 -0.16
CA ALA A 94 -1.52 15.77 -1.11
C ALA A 94 -0.23 15.02 -0.82
N ARG A 95 0.24 15.12 0.42
CA ARG A 95 1.51 14.57 0.85
C ARG A 95 1.55 13.06 0.70
N ARG A 96 0.49 12.36 1.13
CA ARG A 96 0.41 10.89 1.02
C ARG A 96 0.47 10.47 -0.45
N ARG A 97 -0.29 11.11 -1.33
CA ARG A 97 -0.31 10.78 -2.77
C ARG A 97 0.97 11.19 -3.50
N ILE A 98 1.65 12.25 -3.10
CA ILE A 98 2.97 12.60 -3.63
C ILE A 98 3.97 11.49 -3.29
N VAL A 99 3.95 11.02 -2.04
CA VAL A 99 4.82 9.92 -1.60
C VAL A 99 4.48 8.63 -2.34
N ASP A 100 3.21 8.23 -2.37
CA ASP A 100 2.77 7.01 -3.07
C ASP A 100 3.04 7.12 -4.58
N GLY A 101 2.79 8.29 -5.17
CA GLY A 101 3.03 8.58 -6.57
C GLY A 101 4.51 8.54 -6.94
N ILE A 102 5.38 9.16 -6.15
CA ILE A 102 6.83 9.11 -6.38
C ILE A 102 7.35 7.70 -6.17
N ILE A 103 6.96 7.02 -5.09
CA ILE A 103 7.43 5.67 -4.80
C ILE A 103 7.02 4.72 -5.93
N VAL A 104 5.73 4.65 -6.25
CA VAL A 104 5.23 3.73 -7.28
C VAL A 104 5.75 4.14 -8.66
N TYR A 105 5.58 5.39 -9.10
CA TYR A 105 5.98 5.74 -10.47
C TYR A 105 7.49 5.80 -10.66
N VAL A 106 8.26 6.32 -9.70
CA VAL A 106 9.71 6.50 -9.87
C VAL A 106 10.43 5.19 -9.57
N PHE A 107 10.15 4.51 -8.46
CA PHE A 107 10.87 3.27 -8.18
C PHE A 107 10.46 2.16 -9.13
N GLU A 108 9.18 1.97 -9.41
CA GLU A 108 8.74 0.87 -10.27
C GLU A 108 9.14 1.09 -11.73
N ARG A 109 8.94 2.31 -12.27
CA ARG A 109 9.18 2.55 -13.71
C ARG A 109 10.59 3.01 -14.03
N LYS A 110 11.28 3.73 -13.14
CA LYS A 110 12.64 4.20 -13.42
C LYS A 110 13.67 3.27 -12.81
N VAL A 111 13.56 2.98 -11.52
CA VAL A 111 14.60 2.19 -10.83
C VAL A 111 14.51 0.71 -11.20
N LEU A 112 13.35 0.07 -11.01
CA LEU A 112 13.15 -1.36 -11.28
C LEU A 112 13.35 -1.71 -12.75
N ARG A 113 12.81 -0.91 -13.69
CA ARG A 113 13.05 -1.14 -15.13
C ARG A 113 14.53 -0.99 -15.50
N GLN A 114 15.23 0.01 -14.97
CA GLN A 114 16.66 0.17 -15.25
C GLN A 114 17.49 -0.97 -14.67
N ILE A 115 17.15 -1.48 -13.49
CA ILE A 115 17.80 -2.65 -12.88
C ILE A 115 17.52 -3.90 -13.72
N LEU A 116 16.29 -4.10 -14.20
CA LEU A 116 15.96 -5.23 -15.07
C LEU A 116 16.66 -5.12 -16.43
N ASP A 117 16.79 -3.91 -16.99
CA ASP A 117 17.56 -3.66 -18.20
C ASP A 117 19.07 -3.92 -18.00
N LEU A 118 19.58 -3.67 -16.78
CA LEU A 118 20.97 -3.97 -16.38
C LEU A 118 21.26 -5.47 -16.32
N TYR A 119 20.26 -6.33 -16.11
CA TYR A 119 20.39 -7.80 -16.22
C TYR A 119 19.85 -8.35 -17.55
N GLY A 120 19.61 -7.48 -18.53
CA GLY A 120 19.11 -7.85 -19.83
C GLY A 120 20.13 -8.59 -20.71
N PRO A 121 19.77 -8.94 -21.96
CA PRO A 121 20.65 -9.69 -22.87
C PRO A 121 22.02 -9.05 -23.09
N ARG A 122 22.12 -7.72 -22.96
CA ARG A 122 23.39 -6.99 -23.05
C ARG A 122 24.35 -7.30 -21.91
N TRP A 123 23.84 -7.59 -20.72
CA TRP A 123 24.67 -8.01 -19.59
C TRP A 123 25.24 -9.40 -19.85
N VAL A 124 24.41 -10.32 -20.32
CA VAL A 124 24.84 -11.69 -20.68
C VAL A 124 25.93 -11.68 -21.75
N ILE A 125 25.86 -10.76 -22.71
CA ILE A 125 26.88 -10.58 -23.76
C ILE A 125 28.22 -10.05 -23.21
N GLY A 126 28.21 -9.36 -22.07
CA GLY A 126 29.41 -8.73 -21.49
C GLY A 126 30.15 -9.56 -20.44
N ILE A 127 29.62 -10.73 -20.06
CA ILE A 127 30.23 -11.62 -19.07
C ILE A 127 31.40 -12.37 -19.73
N SER A 128 32.55 -12.44 -19.05
CA SER A 128 33.71 -13.21 -19.55
C SER A 128 33.48 -14.72 -19.39
N ASP A 129 34.18 -15.54 -20.17
CA ASP A 129 34.04 -17.01 -20.08
C ASP A 129 34.39 -17.54 -18.67
N GLU A 130 35.32 -16.91 -17.96
CA GLU A 130 35.65 -17.24 -16.57
C GLU A 130 34.51 -16.94 -15.60
N GLU A 131 33.86 -15.78 -15.73
CA GLU A 131 32.71 -15.39 -14.91
C GLU A 131 31.48 -16.23 -15.24
N LEU A 132 31.29 -16.57 -16.51
CA LEU A 132 30.23 -17.45 -16.98
C LEU A 132 30.43 -18.87 -16.44
N ASN A 133 31.66 -19.38 -16.42
CA ASN A 133 31.99 -20.67 -15.83
C ASN A 133 31.86 -20.64 -14.29
N GLY A 134 32.05 -19.50 -13.64
CA GLY A 134 31.74 -19.34 -12.21
C GLY A 134 30.23 -19.33 -11.90
N LEU A 135 29.42 -18.75 -12.79
CA LEU A 135 27.98 -18.59 -12.60
C LEU A 135 27.16 -19.80 -13.06
N ALA A 136 27.54 -20.39 -14.19
CA ALA A 136 26.83 -21.47 -14.87
C ALA A 136 27.64 -22.77 -14.95
N GLY A 137 28.92 -22.74 -14.58
CA GLY A 137 29.73 -23.96 -14.49
C GLY A 137 29.31 -24.79 -13.29
N GLU A 138 29.35 -26.10 -13.48
CA GLU A 138 29.05 -27.07 -12.44
C GLU A 138 30.15 -27.00 -11.35
N PRO A 139 29.77 -26.93 -10.06
CA PRO A 139 30.77 -26.98 -9.00
C PRO A 139 31.61 -28.26 -9.07
N GLN A 140 32.88 -28.16 -8.67
CA GLN A 140 33.81 -29.30 -8.76
C GLN A 140 33.34 -30.50 -7.92
N THR A 141 32.65 -30.24 -6.82
CA THR A 141 32.08 -31.26 -5.94
C THR A 141 31.01 -32.09 -6.65
N THR A 142 30.04 -31.44 -7.30
CA THR A 142 29.00 -32.13 -8.08
C THR A 142 29.58 -32.83 -9.31
N THR A 143 30.62 -32.27 -9.92
CA THR A 143 31.33 -32.94 -11.03
C THR A 143 31.99 -34.24 -10.57
N GLN A 144 32.65 -34.24 -9.40
CA GLN A 144 33.27 -35.44 -8.83
C GLN A 144 32.22 -36.48 -8.41
N GLU A 145 31.13 -36.05 -7.78
CA GLU A 145 30.01 -36.93 -7.43
C GLU A 145 29.41 -37.57 -8.68
N ARG A 146 29.19 -36.79 -9.74
CA ARG A 146 28.68 -37.31 -11.01
C ARG A 146 29.64 -38.35 -11.59
N LEU A 147 30.95 -38.06 -11.63
CA LEU A 147 31.95 -39.01 -12.15
C LEU A 147 31.99 -40.31 -11.34
N GLY A 148 31.95 -40.22 -10.01
CA GLY A 148 31.87 -41.39 -9.13
C GLY A 148 30.61 -42.21 -9.40
N LEU A 149 29.45 -41.56 -9.46
CA LEU A 149 28.18 -42.22 -9.76
C LEU A 149 28.16 -42.87 -11.15
N THR A 150 28.78 -42.23 -12.14
CA THR A 150 28.89 -42.77 -13.51
C THR A 150 29.77 -44.01 -13.53
N HIS A 151 30.86 -43.99 -12.77
CA HIS A 151 31.78 -45.12 -12.63
C HIS A 151 31.11 -46.32 -11.93
N ASP A 152 30.38 -46.07 -10.85
CA ASP A 152 29.62 -47.10 -10.13
C ASP A 152 28.56 -47.72 -11.05
N LEU A 153 27.84 -46.89 -11.82
CA LEU A 153 26.84 -47.35 -12.78
C LEU A 153 27.46 -48.25 -13.86
N GLN A 154 28.65 -47.89 -14.35
CA GLN A 154 29.37 -48.68 -15.34
C GLN A 154 29.81 -50.02 -14.76
N THR A 155 30.34 -50.01 -13.53
CA THR A 155 30.73 -51.22 -12.79
C THR A 155 29.53 -52.15 -12.58
N PHE A 156 28.37 -51.61 -12.20
CA PHE A 156 27.16 -52.41 -12.03
C PHE A 156 26.64 -52.98 -13.36
N LYS A 157 26.74 -52.23 -14.47
CA LYS A 157 26.38 -52.75 -15.80
C LYS A 157 27.28 -53.90 -16.24
N GLU A 158 28.58 -53.78 -16.02
CA GLU A 158 29.54 -54.83 -16.35
C GLU A 158 29.31 -56.07 -15.49
N ALA A 159 29.07 -55.92 -14.18
CA ALA A 159 28.74 -57.02 -13.28
C ALA A 159 27.44 -57.74 -13.68
N LEU A 160 26.40 -57.00 -14.09
CA LEU A 160 25.16 -57.58 -14.61
C LEU A 160 25.40 -58.37 -15.90
N PHE A 161 26.25 -57.87 -16.80
CA PHE A 161 26.56 -58.54 -18.06
C PHE A 161 27.36 -59.85 -17.87
N THR A 162 28.08 -59.98 -16.75
CA THR A 162 28.82 -61.21 -16.40
C THR A 162 27.99 -62.25 -15.64
N LEU A 163 26.75 -61.92 -15.25
CA LEU A 163 25.85 -62.79 -14.49
C LEU A 163 24.78 -63.50 -15.35
N ASP A 164 24.70 -63.17 -16.65
CA ASP A 164 23.98 -63.92 -17.70
C ASP A 164 24.92 -64.92 -18.40
#